data_AF-A0A164PN97-F1
#
_entry.id   AF-A0A164PN97-F1
#
_cell.length_a   1.000
_cell.length_b   1.000
_cell.length_c   1.000
_cell.angle_alpha   90.00
_cell.angle_beta   90.00
_cell.angle_gamma   90.00
#
_symmetry.space_group_name_H-M   'P 1'
#
loop_
_entity.id
_entity.type
_entity.pdbx_description
1 polymer ?
#
loop_
_entity_poly.entity_id
_entity_poly.type
_entity_poly.pdbx_seq_one_letter_code
_entity_poly.pdbx_strand_id
1 'polypeptide(L)'
;MRALVLLLMALGLTVGLLPMLSDLIQETFFAPEVEYNGVYEPLPGVEMSRAYETTMDISFEVRAGLVFDWWASVLPLVGAGLGALLGVVLGNKGFRLTREPMA
;
A
#
# COMPACT_ATOMS: atom_id res chain seq x y z
N MET A 1 -12.67 -12.15 28.95
CA MET A 1 -12.91 -11.29 27.75
C MET A 1 -11.81 -10.25 27.55
N ARG A 2 -11.48 -9.39 28.52
CA ARG A 2 -10.41 -8.37 28.38
C ARG A 2 -9.03 -8.94 27.98
N ALA A 3 -8.60 -10.03 28.61
CA ALA A 3 -7.32 -10.67 28.28
C ALA A 3 -7.27 -11.24 26.85
N LEU A 4 -8.40 -11.76 26.33
CA LEU A 4 -8.49 -12.25 24.95
C LEU A 4 -8.36 -11.10 23.94
N VAL A 5 -8.98 -9.96 24.22
CA VAL A 5 -8.86 -8.75 23.38
C VAL A 5 -7.41 -8.26 23.34
N LEU A 6 -6.72 -8.25 24.48
CA LEU A 6 -5.30 -7.85 24.54
C LEU A 6 -4.40 -8.83 23.78
N LEU A 7 -4.65 -10.13 23.87
CA LEU A 7 -3.89 -11.13 23.11
C LEU A 7 -4.11 -11.01 21.61
N LEU A 8 -5.34 -10.77 21.17
CA LEU A 8 -5.65 -10.56 19.75
C LEU A 8 -5.03 -9.25 19.22
N MET A 9 -5.03 -8.18 20.02
CA MET A 9 -4.35 -6.94 19.66
C MET A 9 -2.84 -7.12 19.54
N ALA A 10 -2.21 -7.80 20.50
CA ALA A 10 -0.78 -8.06 20.47
C ALA A 10 -0.39 -8.92 19.25
N LEU A 11 -1.18 -9.95 18.95
CA LEU A 11 -0.96 -10.81 17.78
C LEU A 11 -1.15 -10.05 16.46
N GLY A 12 -2.19 -9.23 16.34
CA GLY A 12 -2.40 -8.41 15.14
C GLY A 12 -1.26 -7.41 14.92
N LEU A 13 -0.78 -6.79 16.00
CA LEU A 13 0.33 -5.84 15.95
C LEU A 13 1.64 -6.51 15.54
N THR A 14 1.96 -7.70 16.07
CA THR A 14 3.17 -8.42 15.67
C THR A 14 3.10 -8.91 14.24
N VAL A 15 1.96 -9.43 13.78
CA VAL A 15 1.75 -9.88 12.39
C VAL A 15 1.83 -8.73 11.39
N GLY A 16 1.41 -7.51 11.77
CA GLY A 16 1.54 -6.34 10.92
C GLY A 16 2.95 -5.75 10.89
N LEU A 17 3.58 -5.57 12.06
CA LEU A 17 4.88 -4.88 12.15
C LEU A 17 6.05 -5.73 11.64
N LEU A 18 6.00 -7.05 11.83
CA LEU A 18 7.11 -7.93 11.47
C LEU A 18 7.44 -7.94 9.97
N PRO A 19 6.48 -8.11 9.03
CA PRO A 19 6.76 -8.02 7.60
C PRO A 19 7.15 -6.58 7.18
N MET A 20 6.53 -5.55 7.75
CA MET A 20 6.88 -4.15 7.42
C MET A 20 8.34 -3.82 7.77
N LEU A 21 8.84 -4.30 8.91
CA LEU A 21 10.25 -4.13 9.27
C LEU A 21 11.17 -4.94 8.36
N SER A 22 10.75 -6.13 7.93
CA SER A 22 11.51 -6.94 6.97
C SER A 22 11.66 -6.23 5.63
N ASP A 23 10.58 -5.66 5.10
CA ASP A 23 10.59 -4.93 3.83
C ASP A 23 11.49 -3.69 3.91
N LEU A 24 11.40 -2.93 5.00
CA LEU A 24 12.26 -1.76 5.23
C LEU A 24 13.76 -2.12 5.20
N ILE A 25 14.14 -3.26 5.78
CA ILE A 25 15.53 -3.73 5.78
C ILE A 25 15.95 -4.12 4.35
N GLN A 26 15.10 -4.82 3.62
CA GLN A 26 15.41 -5.25 2.24
C GLN A 26 15.63 -4.06 1.31
N GLU A 27 14.77 -3.06 1.37
CA GLU A 27 14.89 -1.87 0.52
C GLU A 27 16.11 -1.02 0.87
N THR A 28 16.45 -0.91 2.17
CA THR A 28 17.56 -0.05 2.61
C THR A 28 18.93 -0.69 2.41
N PHE A 29 19.05 -2.01 2.63
CA PHE A 29 20.37 -2.66 2.70
C PHE A 29 20.65 -3.64 1.56
N PHE A 30 19.62 -4.13 0.86
CA PHE A 30 19.76 -5.21 -0.12
C PHE A 30 19.35 -4.81 -1.55
N ALA A 31 19.00 -3.54 -1.78
CA ALA A 31 18.75 -3.03 -3.12
C ALA A 31 20.09 -2.87 -3.88
N PRO A 32 20.32 -3.61 -4.98
CA PRO A 32 21.56 -3.49 -5.74
C PRO A 32 21.58 -2.17 -6.51
N GLU A 33 22.72 -1.48 -6.50
CA GLU A 33 22.99 -0.33 -7.37
C GLU A 33 23.32 -0.82 -8.78
N VAL A 34 22.68 -0.21 -9.77
CA VAL A 34 22.77 -0.53 -11.20
C VAL A 34 22.84 0.75 -12.01
N GLU A 35 23.49 0.68 -13.17
CA GLU A 35 23.52 1.79 -14.13
C GLU A 35 22.24 1.80 -14.95
N TYR A 36 21.57 2.95 -15.03
CA TYR A 36 20.31 3.08 -15.77
C TYR A 36 20.49 2.83 -17.26
N ASN A 37 19.76 1.84 -17.78
CA ASN A 37 19.77 1.49 -19.21
C ASN A 37 18.36 1.56 -19.86
N GLY A 38 17.40 2.21 -19.20
CA GLY A 38 16.01 2.30 -19.68
C GLY A 38 15.76 3.35 -20.77
N VAL A 39 14.50 3.45 -21.20
CA VAL A 39 14.04 4.27 -22.35
C VAL A 39 14.04 5.79 -22.04
N TYR A 40 14.21 6.19 -20.78
CA TYR A 40 14.19 7.60 -20.38
C TYR A 40 15.54 8.29 -20.70
N GLU A 41 15.61 8.92 -21.88
CA GLU A 41 16.79 9.56 -22.47
C GLU A 41 17.60 10.56 -21.60
N PRO A 42 17.06 11.25 -20.57
CA PRO A 42 17.86 12.17 -19.76
C PRO A 42 18.66 11.53 -18.60
N LEU A 43 18.50 10.23 -18.32
CA LEU A 43 19.18 9.54 -17.21
C LEU A 43 20.16 8.40 -17.56
N PRO A 44 20.57 8.13 -18.81
CA PRO A 44 21.49 7.02 -19.09
C PRO A 44 22.84 7.25 -18.41
N GLY A 45 23.37 6.21 -17.76
CA GLY A 45 24.69 6.24 -17.10
C GLY A 45 24.70 6.74 -15.66
N VAL A 46 23.54 6.99 -15.04
CA VAL A 46 23.44 7.33 -13.62
C VAL A 46 23.34 6.04 -12.80
N GLU A 47 24.20 5.90 -11.78
CA GLU A 47 24.07 4.84 -10.77
C GLU A 47 22.82 5.09 -9.92
N MET A 48 21.91 4.14 -9.93
CA MET A 48 20.66 4.17 -9.15
C MET A 48 20.34 2.79 -8.58
N SER A 49 19.47 2.70 -7.59
CA SER A 49 19.03 1.39 -7.12
C SER A 49 18.19 0.70 -8.20
N ARG A 50 18.33 -0.62 -8.34
CA ARG A 50 17.53 -1.44 -9.28
C ARG A 50 16.02 -1.25 -9.08
N ALA A 51 15.59 -1.01 -7.83
CA ALA A 51 14.20 -0.72 -7.51
C ALA A 51 13.73 0.60 -8.15
N TYR A 52 14.61 1.61 -8.18
CA TYR A 52 14.33 2.90 -8.81
C TYR A 52 14.32 2.80 -10.34
N GLU A 53 15.26 2.07 -10.95
CA GLU A 53 15.25 1.76 -12.39
C GLU A 53 13.94 1.07 -12.81
N THR A 54 13.55 0.02 -12.08
CA THR A 54 12.31 -0.73 -12.35
C THR A 54 11.06 0.15 -12.27
N THR A 55 11.02 1.08 -11.31
CA THR A 55 9.91 2.02 -11.16
C THR A 55 9.80 2.97 -12.37
N MET A 56 10.94 3.44 -12.89
CA MET A 56 10.97 4.28 -14.08
C MET A 56 10.59 3.50 -15.35
N ASP A 57 11.05 2.25 -15.51
CA ASP A 57 10.65 1.41 -16.64
C ASP A 57 9.14 1.13 -16.62
N ILE A 58 8.56 0.77 -15.47
CA ILE A 58 7.11 0.57 -15.34
C ILE A 58 6.35 1.87 -15.69
N SER A 59 6.87 3.01 -15.26
CA SER A 59 6.26 4.32 -15.48
C SER A 59 6.23 4.76 -16.94
N PHE A 60 7.33 4.55 -17.68
CA PHE A 60 7.54 5.14 -19.01
C PHE A 60 7.50 4.13 -20.16
N GLU A 61 7.78 2.85 -19.91
CA GLU A 61 7.82 1.82 -20.95
C GLU A 61 6.45 1.17 -21.16
N VAL A 62 5.64 1.07 -20.11
CA VAL A 62 4.26 0.56 -20.19
C VAL A 62 3.31 1.67 -20.66
N ARG A 63 2.49 1.40 -21.69
CA ARG A 63 1.44 2.34 -22.13
C ARG A 63 0.50 2.66 -20.95
N ALA A 64 0.45 3.94 -20.57
CA ALA A 64 -0.26 4.45 -19.40
C ALA A 64 0.27 3.96 -18.04
N GLY A 65 1.52 3.46 -17.96
CA GLY A 65 2.17 2.99 -16.72
C GLY A 65 2.14 4.03 -15.60
N LEU A 66 2.59 5.25 -15.87
CA LEU A 66 2.47 6.41 -14.95
C LEU A 66 1.07 6.66 -14.40
N VAL A 67 0.06 6.53 -15.28
CA VAL A 67 -1.33 6.76 -14.90
C VAL A 67 -1.74 5.65 -13.93
N PHE A 68 -1.52 4.38 -14.28
CA PHE A 68 -1.88 3.26 -13.42
C PHE A 68 -1.13 3.24 -12.09
N ASP A 69 0.16 3.57 -12.07
CA ASP A 69 0.97 3.58 -10.85
C ASP A 69 0.48 4.64 -9.85
N TRP A 70 0.20 5.86 -10.33
CA TRP A 70 -0.34 6.91 -9.48
C TRP A 70 -1.78 6.59 -9.02
N TRP A 71 -2.66 6.15 -9.93
CA TRP A 71 -4.04 5.80 -9.56
C TRP A 71 -4.09 4.60 -8.59
N ALA A 72 -3.23 3.60 -8.73
CA ALA A 72 -3.15 2.45 -7.83
C ALA A 72 -2.81 2.86 -6.39
N SER A 73 -2.00 3.90 -6.22
CA SER A 73 -1.64 4.44 -4.91
C SER A 73 -2.77 5.25 -4.25
N VAL A 74 -3.60 5.94 -5.05
CA VAL A 74 -4.61 6.89 -4.53
C VAL A 74 -6.00 6.25 -4.36
N LEU A 75 -6.38 5.31 -5.23
CA LEU A 75 -7.70 4.67 -5.21
C LEU A 75 -8.06 3.98 -3.88
N PRO A 76 -7.15 3.27 -3.18
CA PRO A 76 -7.47 2.67 -1.88
C PRO A 76 -7.83 3.70 -0.82
N LEU A 77 -7.13 4.84 -0.81
CA LEU A 77 -7.37 5.95 0.11
C LEU A 77 -8.71 6.63 -0.16
N VAL A 78 -9.02 6.88 -1.43
CA VAL A 78 -10.31 7.44 -1.85
C VAL A 78 -11.45 6.47 -1.52
N GLY A 79 -11.28 5.18 -1.80
CA GLY A 79 -12.26 4.15 -1.47
C GLY A 79 -12.52 4.03 0.04
N ALA A 80 -11.47 4.05 0.85
CA ALA A 80 -11.58 4.04 2.30
C ALA A 80 -12.29 5.31 2.82
N GLY A 81 -11.92 6.48 2.30
CA GLY A 81 -12.55 7.75 2.65
C GLY A 81 -14.04 7.80 2.29
N LEU A 82 -14.38 7.40 1.07
CA LEU A 82 -15.77 7.30 0.62
C LEU A 82 -16.56 6.27 1.44
N GLY A 83 -15.98 5.11 1.73
CA GLY A 83 -16.59 4.08 2.57
C GLY A 83 -16.85 4.57 3.99
N ALA A 84 -15.89 5.25 4.60
CA ALA A 84 -16.04 5.84 5.93
C ALA A 84 -17.11 6.95 5.95
N LEU A 85 -17.11 7.84 4.96
CA LEU A 85 -18.11 8.89 4.82
C LEU A 85 -19.52 8.30 4.64
N LEU A 86 -19.67 7.31 3.77
CA LEU A 86 -20.94 6.60 3.59
C LEU A 86 -21.39 5.93 4.89
N GLY A 87 -20.48 5.28 5.60
CA GLY A 87 -20.75 4.67 6.91
C GLY A 87 -21.25 5.69 7.94
N VAL A 88 -20.61 6.86 8.03
CA VAL A 88 -21.02 7.94 8.93
C VAL A 88 -22.37 8.54 8.53
N VAL A 89 -22.58 8.82 7.24
CA VAL A 89 -23.83 9.40 6.74
C VAL A 89 -25.00 8.43 6.94
N LEU A 90 -24.82 7.15 6.60
CA LEU A 90 -25.84 6.12 6.79
C LEU A 90 -26.12 5.88 8.28
N GLY A 91 -25.07 5.86 9.12
CA GLY A 91 -25.19 5.76 10.56
C GLY A 91 -26.00 6.91 11.17
N ASN A 92 -25.76 8.16 10.71
CA ASN A 92 -26.52 9.33 11.14
C ASN A 92 -27.99 9.31 10.65
N LYS A 93 -28.27 8.60 9.54
CA LYS A 93 -29.63 8.37 9.01
C LYS A 93 -30.35 7.16 9.62
N GLY A 94 -29.78 6.53 10.65
CA GLY A 94 -30.43 5.43 11.37
C GLY A 94 -30.26 4.06 10.73
N PHE A 95 -29.45 3.91 9.67
CA PHE A 95 -29.06 2.60 9.15
C PHE A 95 -28.10 1.94 10.13
N ARG A 96 -28.64 1.13 11.04
CA ARG A 96 -27.88 0.21 11.86
C ARG A 96 -27.97 -1.16 11.22
N LEU A 97 -26.82 -1.74 10.86
CA LEU A 97 -26.75 -3.15 10.48
C LEU A 97 -27.01 -3.97 11.74
N THR A 98 -28.27 -4.19 12.10
CA THR A 98 -28.68 -5.16 13.10
C THR A 98 -28.37 -6.53 12.52
N ARG A 99 -27.18 -7.07 12.83
CA ARG A 99 -26.94 -8.51 12.69
C ARG A 99 -27.84 -9.17 13.73
N GLU A 100 -29.04 -9.58 13.33
CA GLU A 100 -29.83 -10.46 14.17
C GLU A 100 -29.04 -11.76 14.33
N PRO A 101 -28.73 -12.20 15.57
CA PRO A 101 -28.19 -13.53 15.77
C PRO A 101 -29.28 -14.50 15.34
N MET A 102 -29.05 -15.19 14.20
CA MET A 102 -29.91 -16.30 13.81
C MET A 102 -29.81 -17.35 14.91
N ALA A 103 -30.94 -17.58 15.59
CA ALA A 103 -31.13 -18.57 16.63
C ALA A 103 -30.96 -20.00 16.11
#